data_AF-A0A1G7VN84-F1
#
_entry.id   AF-A0A1G7VN84-F1
#
_cell.length_a   1.000
_cell.length_b   1.000
_cell.length_c   1.000
_cell.angle_alpha   90.00
_cell.angle_beta   90.00
_cell.angle_gamma   90.00
#
_symmetry.space_group_name_H-M   'P 1'
#
loop_
_entity.id
_entity.type
_entity.pdbx_description
1 polymer ?
#
loop_
_entity_poly.entity_id
_entity_poly.type
_entity_poly.pdbx_seq_one_letter_code
_entity_poly.pdbx_strand_id
1 'polypeptide(L)'
;MGKLKRFLLFLLIVSVLIFGLGDVQVAVAEIGEDSAEENIQMSTVLNNNKELELIDLQKELQKEPQIVKEVEDKRTEFSKQYLMSDNTYQIEYSMIPVHYEDTNGKFREISNNIIDRCQVCS
;
A
#
# COMPACT_ATOMS: atom_id res chain seq x y z
N MET A 1 28.65 -33.78 -14.21
CA MET A 1 28.55 -32.33 -14.51
C MET A 1 27.08 -31.89 -14.67
N GLY A 2 26.22 -32.08 -13.65
CA GLY A 2 24.77 -32.15 -13.91
C GLY A 2 23.90 -30.98 -13.44
N LYS A 3 24.11 -30.46 -12.22
CA LYS A 3 23.14 -29.54 -11.59
C LYS A 3 23.71 -28.15 -11.37
N LEU A 4 24.92 -28.07 -10.82
CA LEU A 4 25.58 -26.78 -10.55
C LEU A 4 25.88 -25.98 -11.84
N LYS A 5 26.34 -26.65 -12.92
CA LYS A 5 26.60 -25.99 -14.20
C LYS A 5 25.31 -25.49 -14.88
N ARG A 6 24.20 -26.21 -14.73
CA ARG A 6 22.90 -25.79 -15.27
C ARG A 6 22.32 -24.62 -14.48
N PHE A 7 22.50 -24.63 -13.16
CA PHE A 7 22.14 -23.51 -12.30
C PHE A 7 22.95 -22.25 -12.61
N LEU A 8 24.27 -22.39 -12.80
CA LEU A 8 25.16 -21.27 -13.13
C LEU A 8 24.87 -20.69 -14.52
N LEU A 9 24.53 -21.55 -15.49
CA LEU A 9 24.10 -21.12 -16.82
C LEU A 9 22.78 -20.33 -16.77
N PHE A 10 21.85 -20.77 -15.91
CA PHE A 10 20.56 -20.09 -15.74
C PHE A 10 20.75 -18.69 -15.15
N LEU A 11 21.63 -18.53 -14.14
CA LEU A 11 21.96 -17.22 -13.58
C LEU A 11 22.59 -16.27 -14.60
N LEU A 12 23.48 -16.77 -15.47
CA LEU A 12 24.09 -15.97 -16.53
C LEU A 12 23.08 -15.46 -17.55
N ILE A 13 22.10 -16.29 -17.93
CA ILE A 13 21.05 -15.88 -18.90
C ILE A 13 20.15 -14.81 -18.29
N VAL A 14 19.79 -14.95 -17.01
CA VAL A 14 18.96 -13.97 -16.31
C VAL A 14 19.68 -12.62 -16.16
N SER A 15 20.99 -12.61 -15.88
CA SER A 15 21.73 -11.35 -15.80
C SER A 15 21.76 -10.59 -17.14
N VAL A 16 21.94 -11.29 -18.26
CA VAL A 16 21.97 -10.63 -19.59
C VAL A 16 20.61 -10.03 -19.96
N LEU A 17 19.51 -10.65 -19.51
CA LEU A 17 18.15 -10.15 -19.73
C LEU A 17 17.84 -8.87 -18.94
N ILE A 18 18.43 -8.68 -17.76
CA ILE A 18 18.19 -7.49 -16.91
C ILE A 18 18.96 -6.27 -17.42
N PHE A 19 20.15 -6.46 -17.99
CA PHE A 19 20.98 -5.36 -18.49
C PHE A 19 20.77 -5.03 -19.98
N GLY A 20 19.93 -5.78 -20.69
CA GLY A 20 19.78 -5.70 -22.16
C GLY A 20 18.82 -4.63 -22.70
N LEU A 21 18.27 -3.75 -21.85
CA LEU A 21 17.33 -2.70 -22.27
C LEU A 21 17.77 -1.36 -21.68
N GLY A 22 18.64 -0.63 -22.39
CA GLY A 22 19.04 0.68 -21.92
C GLY A 22 20.00 1.45 -22.83
N ASP A 23 19.65 1.65 -24.10
CA ASP A 23 20.15 2.81 -24.86
C ASP A 23 19.01 3.81 -25.01
N VAL A 24 18.90 4.76 -24.08
CA VAL A 24 18.14 5.99 -24.31
C VAL A 24 19.15 7.12 -24.47
N GLN A 25 19.51 7.40 -25.71
CA GLN A 25 20.17 8.65 -26.05
C GLN A 25 19.09 9.74 -26.08
N VAL A 26 19.09 10.64 -25.10
CA VAL A 26 18.36 11.91 -25.21
C VAL A 26 19.37 12.98 -25.58
N ALA A 27 19.41 13.34 -26.87
CA ALA A 27 20.07 14.54 -27.32
C ALA A 27 19.11 15.73 -27.12
N VAL A 28 19.47 16.66 -26.24
CA VAL A 28 18.79 17.96 -26.13
C VAL A 28 19.53 18.93 -27.05
N ALA A 29 18.86 19.38 -28.11
CA ALA A 29 19.33 20.50 -28.91
C ALA A 29 18.71 21.79 -28.33
N GLU A 30 19.54 22.63 -27.73
CA GLU A 30 19.18 24.01 -27.40
C GLU A 30 18.92 24.79 -28.69
N ILE A 31 17.75 25.40 -28.81
CA ILE A 31 17.49 26.47 -29.77
C ILE A 31 16.72 27.59 -29.06
N GLY A 32 17.46 28.66 -28.78
CA GLY A 32 17.09 30.06 -28.97
C GLY A 32 15.81 30.59 -28.35
N GLU A 33 15.97 31.42 -27.33
CA GLU A 33 15.03 32.49 -26.99
C GLU A 33 14.82 33.43 -28.19
N ASP A 34 13.56 33.69 -28.57
CA ASP A 34 13.20 34.99 -29.15
C ASP A 34 11.71 35.34 -28.93
N SER A 35 11.56 36.42 -28.17
CA SER A 35 10.55 37.49 -28.09
C SER A 35 9.05 37.36 -28.46
N ALA A 36 8.31 38.20 -27.73
CA ALA A 36 7.01 38.85 -28.01
C ALA A 36 5.75 38.23 -27.35
N GLU A 37 5.44 38.74 -26.17
CA GLU A 37 4.12 38.72 -25.54
C GLU A 37 3.14 39.61 -26.32
N GLU A 38 1.95 39.11 -26.69
CA GLU A 38 0.65 39.80 -26.57
C GLU A 38 -0.52 38.91 -27.07
N ASN A 39 -1.11 38.11 -26.16
CA ASN A 39 -2.58 37.86 -26.12
C ASN A 39 -2.94 37.01 -24.90
N ILE A 40 -2.98 37.61 -23.71
CA ILE A 40 -3.59 36.99 -22.53
C ILE A 40 -5.00 37.55 -22.40
N GLN A 41 -6.00 36.77 -22.79
CA GLN A 41 -7.32 36.64 -22.12
C GLN A 41 -8.28 35.78 -22.98
N MET A 42 -7.98 34.49 -23.09
CA MET A 42 -9.01 33.47 -23.41
C MET A 42 -8.62 32.04 -22.99
N SER A 43 -7.34 31.75 -22.68
CA SER A 43 -6.91 30.41 -22.24
C SER A 43 -6.84 30.22 -20.72
N THR A 44 -6.90 31.29 -19.92
CA THR A 44 -6.80 31.19 -18.45
C THR A 44 -8.01 30.54 -17.78
N VAL A 45 -9.15 30.43 -18.47
CA VAL A 45 -10.38 29.78 -17.95
C VAL A 45 -10.49 28.30 -18.35
N LEU A 46 -9.55 27.75 -19.12
CA LEU A 46 -9.53 26.31 -19.41
C LEU A 46 -8.44 25.57 -18.62
N ASN A 47 -7.36 26.26 -18.25
CA ASN A 47 -6.24 25.68 -17.52
C ASN A 47 -6.52 25.51 -16.01
N ASN A 48 -7.30 26.41 -15.39
CA ASN A 48 -7.60 26.33 -13.96
C ASN A 48 -8.52 25.15 -13.59
N ASN A 49 -9.33 24.69 -14.53
CA ASN A 49 -10.40 23.70 -14.29
C ASN A 49 -9.80 22.28 -14.25
N LYS A 50 -8.86 22.01 -15.17
CA LYS A 50 -8.11 20.76 -15.21
C LYS A 50 -7.19 20.62 -14.00
N GLU A 51 -6.60 21.71 -13.56
CA GLU A 51 -5.72 21.72 -12.38
C GLU A 51 -6.48 21.37 -11.10
N LEU A 52 -7.70 21.91 -10.91
CA LEU A 52 -8.56 21.54 -9.78
C LEU A 52 -8.95 20.04 -9.77
N GLU A 53 -9.33 19.49 -10.93
CA GLU A 53 -9.75 18.08 -11.04
C GLU A 53 -8.56 17.11 -10.82
N LEU A 54 -7.36 17.49 -11.27
CA LEU A 54 -6.12 16.74 -11.01
C LEU A 54 -5.72 16.75 -9.52
N ILE A 55 -5.93 17.87 -8.83
CA ILE A 55 -5.66 18.01 -7.39
C ILE A 55 -6.64 17.16 -6.58
N ASP A 56 -7.92 17.18 -6.91
CA ASP A 56 -8.93 16.35 -6.23
C ASP A 56 -8.69 14.86 -6.50
N LEU A 57 -8.31 14.49 -7.72
CA LEU A 57 -7.94 13.11 -8.05
C LEU A 57 -6.67 12.67 -7.30
N GLN A 58 -5.65 13.52 -7.21
CA GLN A 58 -4.45 13.24 -6.40
C GLN A 58 -4.78 13.09 -4.91
N LYS A 59 -5.71 13.89 -4.39
CA LYS A 59 -6.15 13.81 -2.99
C LYS A 59 -6.90 12.51 -2.70
N GLU A 60 -7.73 12.04 -3.62
CA GLU A 60 -8.37 10.72 -3.51
C GLU A 60 -7.34 9.59 -3.61
N LEU A 61 -6.30 9.71 -4.46
CA LEU A 61 -5.20 8.74 -4.53
C LEU A 61 -4.30 8.74 -3.28
N GLN A 62 -4.21 9.85 -2.55
CA GLN A 62 -3.41 9.97 -1.33
C GLN A 62 -4.16 9.55 -0.06
N LYS A 63 -5.42 9.15 -0.18
CA LYS A 63 -6.22 8.74 0.97
C LYS A 63 -5.72 7.39 1.50
N GLU A 64 -5.33 7.37 2.77
CA GLU A 64 -4.94 6.12 3.42
C GLU A 64 -6.11 5.12 3.44
N PRO A 65 -5.87 3.84 3.10
CA PRO A 65 -6.88 2.81 3.18
C PRO A 65 -7.48 2.71 4.58
N GLN A 66 -8.80 2.61 4.65
CA GLN A 66 -9.54 2.48 5.91
C GLN A 66 -9.79 1.01 6.21
N ILE A 67 -9.86 0.65 7.50
CA ILE A 67 -10.25 -0.70 7.91
C ILE A 67 -11.74 -0.89 7.55
N VAL A 68 -12.03 -1.93 6.77
CA VAL A 68 -13.39 -2.33 6.40
C VAL A 68 -13.96 -3.34 7.40
N LYS A 69 -13.17 -4.36 7.74
CA LYS A 69 -13.55 -5.39 8.71
C LYS A 69 -12.36 -6.18 9.22
N GLU A 70 -12.48 -6.75 10.42
CA GLU A 70 -11.59 -7.81 10.89
C GLU A 70 -11.88 -9.13 10.15
N VAL A 71 -10.83 -9.92 9.92
CA VAL A 71 -10.88 -11.28 9.37
C VAL A 71 -10.67 -12.28 10.50
N GLU A 72 -11.73 -12.54 11.29
CA GLU A 72 -11.63 -13.35 12.51
C GLU A 72 -11.08 -14.77 12.27
N ASP A 73 -11.37 -15.36 11.11
CA ASP A 73 -10.86 -16.69 10.71
C ASP A 73 -9.33 -16.73 10.53
N LYS A 74 -8.66 -15.57 10.53
CA LYS A 74 -7.20 -15.42 10.43
C LYS A 74 -6.56 -14.99 11.74
N ARG A 75 -7.31 -14.95 12.84
CA ARG A 75 -6.73 -14.74 14.18
C ARG A 75 -5.67 -15.79 14.47
N THR A 76 -4.62 -15.36 15.15
CA THR A 76 -3.66 -16.24 15.82
C THR A 76 -3.62 -15.88 17.30
N GLU A 77 -2.93 -16.67 18.11
CA GLU A 77 -2.68 -16.33 19.51
C GLU A 77 -2.12 -14.89 19.69
N PHE A 78 -1.37 -14.38 18.70
CA PHE A 78 -0.62 -13.13 18.79
C PHE A 78 -1.03 -12.05 17.77
N SER A 79 -2.01 -12.30 16.89
CA SER A 79 -2.30 -11.35 15.81
C SER A 79 -3.77 -11.25 15.40
N LYS A 80 -4.11 -10.06 14.89
CA LYS A 80 -5.36 -9.76 14.19
C LYS A 80 -5.07 -9.35 12.75
N GLN A 81 -5.99 -9.65 11.84
CA GLN A 81 -5.90 -9.26 10.44
C GLN A 81 -7.15 -8.50 10.03
N TYR A 82 -6.96 -7.42 9.28
CA TYR A 82 -8.05 -6.54 8.83
C TYR A 82 -8.03 -6.43 7.30
N LEU A 83 -9.21 -6.46 6.68
CA LEU A 83 -9.40 -6.11 5.28
C LEU A 83 -9.48 -4.59 5.16
N MET A 84 -8.67 -4.01 4.28
CA MET A 84 -8.61 -2.58 4.02
C MET A 84 -9.52 -2.20 2.84
N SER A 85 -9.85 -0.91 2.71
CA SER A 85 -10.76 -0.39 1.68
C SER A 85 -10.21 -0.49 0.25
N ASP A 86 -8.91 -0.68 0.09
CA ASP A 86 -8.21 -0.90 -1.17
C ASP A 86 -8.01 -2.40 -1.49
N ASN A 87 -8.72 -3.28 -0.77
CA ASN A 87 -8.63 -4.74 -0.84
C ASN A 87 -7.28 -5.34 -0.38
N THR A 88 -6.40 -4.55 0.27
CA THR A 88 -5.21 -5.08 0.93
C THR A 88 -5.52 -5.59 2.34
N TYR A 89 -4.53 -6.17 3.01
CA TYR A 89 -4.65 -6.63 4.40
C TYR A 89 -3.64 -5.96 5.31
N GLN A 90 -4.10 -5.50 6.47
CA GLN A 90 -3.26 -5.04 7.57
C GLN A 90 -3.20 -6.12 8.64
N ILE A 91 -1.99 -6.38 9.18
CA ILE A 91 -1.78 -7.34 10.28
C ILE A 91 -1.26 -6.57 11.48
N GLU A 92 -1.92 -6.76 12.62
CA GLU A 92 -1.51 -6.24 13.91
C GLU A 92 -0.93 -7.38 14.74
N TYR A 93 0.34 -7.26 15.14
CA TYR A 93 1.04 -8.23 15.97
C TYR A 93 1.16 -7.72 17.40
N SER A 94 0.92 -8.60 18.36
CA SER A 94 1.17 -8.40 19.78
C SER A 94 2.40 -9.20 20.23
N MET A 95 3.14 -8.66 21.20
CA MET A 95 4.27 -9.37 21.83
C MET A 95 3.80 -10.41 22.87
N ILE A 96 2.55 -10.30 23.33
CA ILE A 96 1.93 -11.22 24.28
C ILE A 96 0.69 -11.88 23.66
N PRO A 97 0.29 -13.08 24.12
CA PRO A 97 -0.96 -13.69 23.67
C PRO A 97 -2.15 -12.76 23.92
N VAL A 98 -2.97 -12.55 22.89
CA VAL A 98 -4.20 -11.73 22.94
C VAL A 98 -5.45 -12.53 22.59
N HIS A 99 -5.28 -13.74 22.06
CA HIS A 99 -6.39 -14.67 21.83
C HIS A 99 -6.10 -16.04 22.47
N TYR A 100 -7.16 -16.72 22.90
CA TYR A 100 -7.15 -18.13 23.28
C TYR A 100 -8.03 -18.94 22.33
N GLU A 101 -7.71 -20.22 22.15
CA GLU A 101 -8.54 -21.13 21.36
C GLU A 101 -9.69 -21.67 22.21
N ASP A 102 -10.93 -21.54 21.74
CA ASP A 102 -12.10 -22.10 22.41
C ASP A 102 -12.25 -23.61 22.17
N THR A 103 -13.23 -24.22 22.82
CA THR A 103 -13.49 -25.67 22.69
C THR A 103 -13.88 -26.11 21.27
N ASN A 104 -14.20 -25.18 20.37
CA ASN A 104 -14.52 -25.44 18.97
C ASN A 104 -13.34 -25.13 18.04
N GLY A 105 -12.16 -24.82 18.59
CA GLY A 105 -10.98 -24.47 17.81
C GLY A 105 -10.97 -23.04 17.28
N LYS A 106 -11.83 -22.14 17.80
CA LYS A 106 -11.90 -20.74 17.35
C LYS A 106 -11.16 -19.81 18.29
N PHE A 107 -10.38 -18.89 17.74
CA PHE A 107 -9.70 -17.86 18.52
C PHE A 107 -10.69 -16.81 19.07
N ARG A 108 -10.66 -16.64 20.40
CA ARG A 108 -11.43 -15.68 21.18
C ARG A 108 -10.50 -14.68 21.85
N GLU A 109 -10.95 -13.44 21.96
CA GLU A 109 -10.16 -12.37 22.55
C GLU A 109 -10.09 -12.46 24.08
N ILE A 110 -8.90 -12.22 24.62
CA ILE A 110 -8.66 -12.12 26.06
C ILE A 110 -9.12 -10.73 26.51
N SER A 111 -10.25 -10.66 27.21
CA SER A 111 -10.76 -9.39 27.76
C SER A 111 -10.13 -9.09 29.11
N ASN A 112 -9.49 -7.94 29.22
CA ASN A 112 -8.94 -7.41 30.49
C ASN A 112 -9.92 -6.47 31.22
N ASN A 113 -11.21 -6.52 30.89
CA ASN A 113 -12.19 -5.67 31.55
C ASN A 113 -12.37 -6.11 33.01
N ILE A 114 -11.96 -5.25 33.95
CA ILE A 114 -12.22 -5.42 35.37
C ILE A 114 -13.68 -5.04 35.61
N ILE A 115 -14.51 -6.03 35.96
CA ILE A 115 -15.90 -5.78 36.35
C ILE A 115 -15.91 -5.50 37.85
N ASP A 116 -16.13 -4.24 38.25
CA ASP A 116 -16.29 -3.88 39.66
C ASP A 116 -17.67 -4.36 40.14
N ARG A 117 -17.70 -5.55 40.75
CA ARG A 117 -18.94 -6.12 41.31
C ARG A 117 -19.12 -5.65 42.74
N CYS A 118 -19.62 -4.42 42.91
CA CYS A 118 -20.35 -4.03 44.10
C CYS A 118 -21.56 -3.18 43.71
N GLN A 119 -22.63 -3.85 43.29
CA GLN A 119 -23.95 -3.24 43.18
C GLN A 119 -24.95 -4.23 43.80
N VAL A 120 -25.66 -3.74 44.82
CA VAL A 120 -26.61 -4.45 45.69
C VAL A 120 -26.00 -5.16 46.91
N CYS A 121 -25.49 -4.37 47.86
CA CYS A 121 -25.74 -4.65 49.27
C CYS A 121 -26.95 -3.79 49.68
N SER A 122 -28.15 -4.34 49.54
CA SER A 122 -29.40 -3.77 50.09
C SER A 122 -29.97 -4.73 51.10
#